data_AF-A0A7R9YD80-F1
#
_entry.id   AF-A0A7R9YD80-F1
#
_cell.length_a   1.000
_cell.length_b   1.000
_cell.length_c   1.000
_cell.angle_alpha   90.00
_cell.angle_beta   90.00
_cell.angle_gamma   90.00
#
_symmetry.space_group_name_H-M   'P 1'
#
loop_
_entity.id
_entity.type
_entity.pdbx_description
1 polymer ?
#
loop_
_entity_poly.entity_id
_entity_poly.type
_entity_poly.pdbx_seq_one_letter_code
_entity_poly.pdbx_strand_id
1 'polypeptide(L)'
;VDQIEFANVIVVNKTDLVSAADLERITTFLRRLNPSAEIIPTRYAEMPLDKILDTKRFNFQEAQQAPGWLQTARGESVPETEEYGISSFIYRARRPFAPLALFRLFLTNFHFL
;
A
#
# COMPACT_ATOMS: atom_id res chain seq x y z
N VAL A 1 -8.50 5.89 -2.21
CA VAL A 1 -9.49 4.79 -2.03
C VAL A 1 -9.14 3.64 -2.96
N ASP A 2 -8.65 3.97 -4.13
CA ASP A 2 -8.14 3.13 -5.21
C ASP A 2 -7.30 1.95 -4.72
N GLN A 3 -6.30 2.18 -3.85
CA GLN A 3 -5.47 1.11 -3.30
C GLN A 3 -6.26 0.01 -2.58
N ILE A 4 -7.39 0.35 -1.94
CA ILE A 4 -8.25 -0.61 -1.24
C ILE A 4 -9.06 -1.44 -2.24
N GLU A 5 -9.47 -0.87 -3.37
CA GLU A 5 -10.32 -1.53 -4.37
C GLU A 5 -9.60 -2.65 -5.12
N PHE A 6 -8.28 -2.58 -5.24
CA PHE A 6 -7.46 -3.59 -5.93
C PHE A 6 -6.75 -4.58 -5.00
N ALA A 7 -6.79 -4.35 -3.69
CA ALA A 7 -6.08 -5.20 -2.75
C ALA A 7 -6.67 -6.62 -2.72
N ASN A 8 -5.82 -7.65 -2.81
CA ASN A 8 -6.24 -9.03 -2.50
C ASN A 8 -6.32 -9.29 -0.99
N VAL A 9 -5.55 -8.53 -0.21
CA VAL A 9 -5.46 -8.64 1.25
C VAL A 9 -5.40 -7.23 1.82
N ILE A 10 -6.27 -6.93 2.79
CA ILE A 10 -6.30 -5.65 3.50
C ILE A 10 -5.95 -5.92 4.96
N VAL A 11 -4.82 -5.38 5.41
CA VAL A 11 -4.37 -5.49 6.78
C VAL A 11 -4.86 -4.28 7.58
N VAL A 12 -5.78 -4.51 8.51
CA VAL A 12 -6.28 -3.46 9.42
C VAL A 12 -5.44 -3.51 10.69
N ASN A 13 -4.34 -2.75 10.70
CA ASN A 13 -3.43 -2.70 11.84
C ASN A 13 -3.89 -1.69 12.91
N LYS A 14 -3.29 -1.76 14.11
CA LYS A 14 -3.56 -0.91 15.28
C LYS A 14 -4.95 -1.13 15.87
N THR A 15 -5.45 -2.35 15.81
CA THR A 15 -6.76 -2.71 16.39
C THR A 15 -6.81 -2.59 17.91
N ASP A 16 -5.65 -2.43 18.56
CA ASP A 16 -5.49 -2.11 19.97
C ASP A 16 -5.82 -0.65 20.33
N LEU A 17 -5.81 0.26 19.36
CA LEU A 17 -6.05 1.69 19.57
C LEU A 17 -7.50 2.12 19.34
N VAL A 18 -8.38 1.20 18.95
CA VAL A 18 -9.77 1.49 18.58
C VAL A 18 -10.75 0.61 19.34
N SER A 19 -11.99 1.08 19.47
CA SER A 19 -13.05 0.28 20.07
C SER A 19 -13.48 -0.87 19.14
N ALA A 20 -14.12 -1.90 19.70
CA ALA A 20 -14.69 -2.99 18.91
C ALA A 20 -15.75 -2.48 17.91
N ALA A 21 -16.54 -1.48 18.30
CA ALA A 21 -17.56 -0.87 17.44
C ALA A 21 -16.94 -0.12 16.24
N ASP A 22 -15.85 0.61 16.47
CA ASP A 22 -15.13 1.31 15.40
C ASP A 22 -14.47 0.31 14.44
N LEU A 23 -13.87 -0.75 14.97
CA LEU A 23 -13.27 -1.81 14.14
C LEU A 23 -14.33 -2.50 13.28
N GLU A 24 -15.51 -2.79 13.83
CA GLU A 24 -16.62 -3.37 13.08
C GLU A 24 -17.12 -2.43 11.97
N ARG A 25 -17.22 -1.12 12.28
CA ARG A 25 -17.61 -0.10 11.32
C ARG A 25 -16.63 0.01 10.16
N ILE A 26 -15.33 0.04 10.45
CA ILE A 26 -14.25 0.07 9.44
C ILE A 26 -14.30 -1.22 8.61
N THR A 27 -14.40 -2.39 9.25
CA THR A 27 -14.46 -3.68 8.55
C THR A 27 -15.67 -3.75 7.62
N THR A 28 -16.83 -3.25 8.06
CA THR A 28 -18.05 -3.21 7.24
C THR A 28 -17.89 -2.27 6.04
N PHE A 29 -17.26 -1.12 6.25
CA PHE A 29 -16.95 -0.19 5.17
C PHE A 29 -15.99 -0.83 4.15
N LEU A 30 -14.91 -1.45 4.61
CA LEU A 30 -13.93 -2.14 3.76
C LEU A 30 -14.57 -3.27 2.94
N ARG A 31 -15.46 -4.07 3.54
CA ARG A 31 -16.20 -5.13 2.83
C ARG A 31 -17.13 -4.59 1.75
N ARG A 32 -17.74 -3.42 1.96
CA ARG A 32 -18.59 -2.77 0.94
C ARG A 32 -17.75 -2.25 -0.22
N LEU A 33 -16.55 -1.76 0.08
CA LEU A 33 -15.64 -1.17 -0.90
C LEU A 33 -14.92 -2.24 -1.74
N ASN A 34 -14.41 -3.29 -1.08
CA ASN A 34 -13.76 -4.42 -1.73
C ASN A 34 -14.24 -5.75 -1.10
N PRO A 35 -15.30 -6.37 -1.66
CA PRO A 35 -15.84 -7.64 -1.16
C PRO A 35 -14.94 -8.84 -1.35
N SER A 36 -13.98 -8.79 -2.29
CA SER A 36 -13.12 -9.92 -2.64
C SER A 36 -11.82 -9.98 -1.82
N ALA A 37 -11.43 -8.88 -1.18
CA ALA A 37 -10.25 -8.84 -0.32
C ALA A 37 -10.42 -9.66 0.97
N GLU A 38 -9.36 -10.39 1.36
CA GLU A 38 -9.26 -10.90 2.73
C GLU A 38 -8.90 -9.75 3.67
N ILE A 39 -9.76 -9.48 4.65
CA ILE A 39 -9.52 -8.43 5.64
C ILE A 39 -8.97 -9.08 6.91
N ILE A 40 -7.78 -8.66 7.32
CA ILE A 40 -7.08 -9.23 8.48
C ILE A 40 -6.84 -8.14 9.53
N PRO A 41 -7.56 -8.17 10.66
CA PRO A 41 -7.29 -7.28 11.79
C PRO A 41 -6.00 -7.71 12.49
N THR A 42 -5.12 -6.75 12.80
CA THR A 42 -3.82 -7.00 13.44
C THR A 42 -3.51 -5.98 14.53
N ARG A 43 -2.57 -6.35 15.40
CA ARG A 43 -1.89 -5.47 16.35
C ARG A 43 -0.41 -5.54 16.05
N TYR A 44 0.28 -4.39 15.99
CA TYR A 44 1.71 -4.33 15.64
C TYR A 44 2.08 -5.04 14.32
N ALA A 45 1.16 -5.12 13.37
CA ALA A 45 1.29 -5.87 12.11
C ALA A 45 1.62 -7.37 12.29
N GLU A 46 1.31 -7.94 13.46
CA GLU A 46 1.56 -9.35 13.74
C GLU A 46 0.53 -10.22 13.00
N MET A 47 1.03 -11.01 12.05
CA MET A 47 0.22 -11.95 11.26
C MET A 47 1.10 -13.01 10.59
N PRO A 48 0.52 -14.17 10.22
CA PRO A 48 1.23 -15.17 9.43
C PRO A 48 1.71 -14.61 8.08
N LEU A 49 3.00 -14.78 7.75
CA LEU A 49 3.59 -14.23 6.52
C LEU A 49 3.03 -14.84 5.24
N ASP A 50 2.59 -16.10 5.29
CA ASP A 50 1.93 -16.81 4.18
C ASP A 50 0.58 -16.18 3.78
N LYS A 51 0.04 -15.28 4.60
CA LYS A 51 -1.15 -14.48 4.26
C LYS A 51 -0.84 -13.29 3.35
N ILE A 52 0.42 -12.85 3.26
CA ILE A 52 0.81 -11.65 2.50
C ILE A 52 1.95 -11.90 1.50
N LEU A 53 2.76 -12.94 1.70
CA LEU A 53 3.84 -13.36 0.81
C LEU A 53 3.47 -14.64 0.08
N ASP A 54 3.86 -14.74 -1.20
CA ASP A 54 3.61 -15.90 -2.08
C ASP A 54 2.17 -16.44 -2.04
N THR A 55 1.18 -15.53 -1.89
CA THR A 55 -0.22 -15.92 -1.72
C THR A 55 -0.85 -16.49 -2.99
N LYS A 56 -0.22 -16.27 -4.15
CA LYS A 56 -0.70 -16.62 -5.49
C LYS A 56 -2.11 -16.08 -5.81
N ARG A 57 -2.53 -15.03 -5.10
CA ARG A 57 -3.86 -14.41 -5.27
C ARG A 57 -3.95 -13.44 -6.43
N PHE A 58 -2.81 -13.06 -6.99
CA PHE A 58 -2.79 -12.19 -8.14
C PHE A 58 -3.28 -12.95 -9.39
N ASN A 59 -4.42 -12.52 -9.93
CA ASN A 59 -4.95 -13.00 -11.20
C ASN A 59 -4.93 -11.87 -12.24
N PHE A 60 -4.06 -12.00 -13.24
CA PHE A 60 -3.90 -11.00 -14.29
C PHE A 60 -5.14 -10.84 -15.19
N GLN A 61 -5.96 -11.89 -15.35
CA GLN A 61 -7.21 -11.78 -16.11
C GLN A 61 -8.26 -10.96 -15.35
N GLU A 62 -8.40 -11.17 -14.04
CA GLU A 62 -9.28 -10.37 -13.18
C GLU A 62 -8.81 -8.92 -13.07
N ALA A 63 -7.49 -8.71 -12.90
CA ALA A 63 -6.91 -7.37 -12.79
C ALA A 63 -7.16 -6.49 -14.04
N GLN A 64 -7.15 -7.09 -15.24
CA GLN A 64 -7.47 -6.37 -16.49
C GLN A 64 -8.96 -6.02 -16.64
N GLN A 65 -9.84 -6.78 -16.00
CA GLN A 65 -11.29 -6.50 -16.01
C GLN A 65 -11.71 -5.52 -14.93
N ALA A 66 -10.82 -5.21 -13.98
CA ALA A 66 -11.11 -4.34 -12.86
C ALA A 66 -11.34 -2.88 -13.36
N PRO A 67 -12.45 -2.24 -12.93
CA PRO A 67 -12.93 -0.99 -13.52
C PRO A 67 -11.93 0.16 -13.49
N GLY A 68 -11.13 0.30 -12.43
CA GLY A 68 -10.22 1.44 -12.30
C GLY A 68 -8.98 1.36 -13.22
N TRP A 69 -8.52 0.17 -13.64
CA TRP A 69 -7.44 0.05 -14.64
C TRP A 69 -7.90 0.53 -16.02
N LEU A 70 -9.17 0.25 -16.34
CA LEU A 70 -9.84 0.75 -17.55
C LEU A 70 -10.11 2.26 -17.51
N GLN A 71 -10.19 2.90 -16.34
CA GLN A 71 -10.32 4.36 -16.22
C GLN A 71 -8.97 5.04 -16.47
N THR A 72 -7.87 4.54 -15.89
CA THR A 72 -6.52 5.07 -16.16
C THR A 72 -6.12 4.87 -17.62
N ALA A 73 -6.40 3.70 -18.21
CA ALA A 73 -6.10 3.42 -19.62
C ALA A 73 -6.94 4.27 -20.61
N ARG A 74 -8.11 4.76 -20.18
CA ARG A 74 -8.94 5.73 -20.94
C ARG A 74 -8.54 7.19 -20.73
N GLY A 75 -7.53 7.45 -19.89
CA GLY A 75 -7.06 8.80 -19.56
C GLY A 75 -7.97 9.54 -18.57
N GLU A 76 -8.86 8.84 -17.87
CA GLU A 76 -9.83 9.43 -16.93
C GLU A 76 -9.24 9.66 -15.53
N SER A 77 -8.06 9.09 -15.24
CA SER A 77 -7.32 9.30 -13.99
C SER A 77 -5.81 9.36 -14.25
N VAL A 78 -5.11 10.25 -13.55
CA VAL A 78 -3.66 10.42 -13.62
C VAL A 78 -3.02 9.36 -12.70
N PRO A 79 -2.02 8.59 -13.15
CA PRO A 79 -1.33 7.63 -12.28
C PRO A 79 -0.75 8.31 -11.03
N GLU A 80 -0.78 7.63 -9.87
CA GLU A 80 -0.20 8.15 -8.62
C GLU A 80 1.26 8.60 -8.80
N THR A 81 2.02 7.97 -9.70
CA THR A 81 3.41 8.35 -10.01
C THR A 81 3.53 9.75 -10.58
N GLU A 82 2.55 10.18 -11.38
CA GLU A 82 2.49 11.53 -11.92
C GLU A 82 1.82 12.49 -10.94
N GLU A 83 0.74 12.06 -10.27
CA GLU A 83 0.00 12.87 -9.29
C GLU A 83 0.88 13.29 -8.11
N TYR A 84 1.65 12.37 -7.54
CA TYR A 84 2.53 12.62 -6.39
C TYR A 84 3.99 12.85 -6.79
N GLY A 85 4.31 12.90 -8.08
CA GLY A 85 5.68 13.08 -8.57
C GLY A 85 6.65 11.96 -8.15
N ILE A 86 6.15 10.73 -7.97
CA ILE A 86 6.96 9.58 -7.58
C ILE A 86 7.83 9.19 -8.78
N SER A 87 9.14 9.33 -8.61
CA SER A 87 10.14 8.91 -9.61
C SER A 87 11.16 7.98 -8.97
N SER A 88 11.76 7.13 -9.80
CA SER A 88 12.83 6.22 -9.37
C SER A 88 14.13 6.62 -10.06
N PHE A 89 15.24 6.62 -9.33
CA PHE A 89 16.58 6.77 -9.91
C PHE A 89 17.52 5.71 -9.37
N ILE A 90 18.52 5.32 -10.16
CA ILE A 90 19.54 4.37 -9.74
C ILE A 90 20.82 5.14 -9.45
N TYR A 91 21.28 5.09 -8.20
CA TYR A 91 22.61 5.57 -7.82
C TYR A 91 23.61 4.40 -7.79
N ARG A 92 24.72 4.53 -8.52
CA ARG A 92 25.81 3.53 -8.53
C ARG A 92 27.16 4.22 -8.35
N ALA A 93 27.90 3.84 -7.32
CA ALA A 93 29.26 4.30 -7.07
C ALA A 93 30.13 3.16 -6.53
N ARG A 94 31.44 3.18 -6.84
CA ARG A 94 32.41 2.20 -6.30
C ARG A 94 32.87 2.52 -4.89
N ARG A 95 32.73 3.78 -4.46
CA ARG A 95 33.11 4.25 -3.13
C ARG A 95 31.86 4.34 -2.25
N PRO A 96 31.96 4.01 -0.94
CA PRO A 96 30.84 4.19 -0.03
C PRO A 96 30.51 5.67 0.12
N PHE A 97 29.27 5.96 0.55
CA PHE A 97 28.88 7.30 0.92
C PHE A 97 29.72 7.81 2.10
N ALA A 98 29.95 9.12 2.15
CA ALA A 98 30.46 9.77 3.34
C ALA A 98 29.37 9.75 4.43
N PRO A 99 29.57 9.07 5.59
CA PRO A 99 28.49 8.80 6.55
C PRO A 99 27.78 10.06 7.05
N LEU A 100 28.53 11.09 7.45
CA LEU A 100 27.97 12.33 8.00
C LEU A 100 27.24 13.17 6.94
N ALA A 101 27.73 13.18 5.70
CA ALA A 101 27.08 13.91 4.61
C ALA A 101 25.75 13.23 4.23
N LEU A 102 25.72 11.91 4.19
CA LEU A 102 24.51 11.14 3.95
C LEU A 102 23.50 11.30 5.09
N PHE A 103 23.96 11.22 6.34
CA PHE A 103 23.11 11.44 7.51
C PHE A 103 22.46 12.83 7.51
N ARG A 104 23.25 13.87 7.19
CA ARG A 104 22.74 15.24 7.08
C ARG A 104 21.73 15.39 5.93
N LEU A 105 21.99 14.75 4.78
CA LEU A 105 21.05 14.74 3.65
C LEU A 105 19.67 14.23 4.08
N PHE A 106 19.63 13.12 4.81
CA PHE A 106 18.38 12.53 5.30
C PHE A 106 17.65 13.44 6.28
N LEU A 107 18.34 14.02 7.27
CA LEU A 107 17.68 14.88 8.27
C LEU A 107 17.20 16.23 7.72
N THR A 108 17.81 16.73 6.66
CA THR A 108 17.47 18.08 6.13
C THR A 108 16.37 18.02 5.08
N ASN A 109 16.23 16.90 4.36
CA ASN A 109 15.35 16.82 3.20
C ASN A 109 14.23 15.78 3.32
N PHE A 110 14.24 14.93 4.36
CA PHE A 110 13.26 13.88 4.54
C PHE A 110 12.66 13.96 5.95
N HIS A 111 11.33 13.88 6.04
CA HIS A 111 10.62 13.79 7.31
C HIS A 111 10.42 12.32 7.65
N PHE A 112 10.98 11.90 8.78
CA PHE A 112 10.74 10.57 9.36
C PHE A 112 9.77 10.75 10.54
N LEU A 113 8.58 10.16 10.43
CA LEU A 113 7.56 10.14 11.49
C LEU A 113 7.89 9.09 12.56
#